data_AF-A0A1G6TMV5-F1
#
_entry.id   AF-A0A1G6TMV5-F1
#
_cell.length_a   1.000
_cell.length_b   1.000
_cell.length_c   1.000
_cell.angle_alpha   90.00
_cell.angle_beta   90.00
_cell.angle_gamma   90.00
#
_symmetry.space_group_name_H-M   'P 1'
#
loop_
_entity.id
_entity.type
_entity.pdbx_description
1 polymer ?
#
loop_
_entity_poly.entity_id
_entity_poly.type
_entity_poly.pdbx_seq_one_letter_code
_entity_poly.pdbx_strand_id
1 'polypeptide(L)'
;MSFNRCAFVKGAFSTAVVAAALSASAAAHAEVSWSIGIDAPTYYEPEPVYSSPPPVYYQPAPPTYYEPPPPPAYYRPAPRYYGPPPPVYYEPDYRYGPRPVERPRLSDMQRRALDNCVLLAPREQPRCRATVMSTVR
;
A
#
# COMPACT_ATOMS: atom_id res chain seq x y z
N MET A 1 10.93 -58.87 81.20
CA MET A 1 10.63 -57.57 80.54
C MET A 1 10.59 -57.78 79.03
N SER A 2 9.41 -57.94 78.40
CA SER A 2 9.32 -58.22 76.95
C SER A 2 8.03 -57.71 76.28
N PHE A 3 7.43 -56.61 76.76
CA PHE A 3 6.19 -56.07 76.17
C PHE A 3 6.39 -54.81 75.30
N ASN A 4 7.56 -54.15 75.35
CA ASN A 4 7.81 -52.91 74.60
C ASN A 4 8.56 -53.10 73.27
N ARG A 5 9.14 -54.28 73.03
CA ARG A 5 9.95 -54.53 71.82
C ARG A 5 9.08 -54.90 70.61
N CYS A 6 7.98 -55.63 70.82
CA CYS A 6 7.07 -56.03 69.73
C CYS A 6 6.28 -54.85 69.13
N ALA A 7 5.86 -53.88 69.94
CA ALA A 7 5.16 -52.69 69.46
C ALA A 7 6.09 -51.79 68.62
N PHE A 8 7.34 -51.67 69.04
CA PHE A 8 8.36 -50.89 68.31
C PHE A 8 8.73 -51.54 66.98
N VAL A 9 8.89 -52.88 66.94
CA VAL A 9 9.17 -53.62 65.70
C VAL A 9 8.01 -53.53 64.71
N LYS A 10 6.76 -53.61 65.18
CA LYS A 10 5.58 -53.40 64.32
C LYS A 10 5.52 -51.99 63.74
N GLY A 11 5.79 -50.97 64.56
CA GLY A 11 5.85 -49.58 64.11
C GLY A 11 6.92 -49.36 63.06
N ALA A 12 8.14 -49.86 63.30
CA ALA A 12 9.27 -49.73 62.38
C ALA A 12 9.05 -50.45 61.05
N PHE A 13 8.38 -51.61 61.07
CA PHE A 13 8.05 -52.33 59.83
C PHE A 13 7.01 -51.57 59.00
N SER A 14 5.95 -51.06 59.64
CA SER A 14 4.92 -50.29 58.93
C SER A 14 5.47 -49.01 58.31
N THR A 15 6.35 -48.29 59.02
CA THR A 15 6.98 -47.08 58.45
C THR A 15 7.93 -47.43 57.31
N ALA A 16 8.67 -48.53 57.40
CA ALA A 16 9.56 -49.00 56.33
C ALA A 16 8.77 -49.38 55.07
N VAL A 17 7.64 -50.09 55.20
CA VAL A 17 6.78 -50.47 54.07
C VAL A 17 6.18 -49.23 53.39
N VAL A 18 5.69 -48.27 54.17
CA VAL A 18 5.15 -47.01 53.62
C VAL A 18 6.26 -46.23 52.91
N ALA A 19 7.44 -46.08 53.53
CA ALA A 19 8.56 -45.37 52.91
C ALA A 19 9.04 -46.03 51.60
N ALA A 20 9.06 -47.36 51.56
CA ALA A 20 9.40 -48.11 50.34
C ALA A 20 8.35 -47.94 49.25
N ALA A 21 7.06 -47.97 49.58
CA ALA A 21 5.98 -47.77 48.63
C ALA A 21 5.97 -46.35 48.03
N LEU A 22 6.24 -45.32 48.83
CA LEU A 22 6.38 -43.95 48.32
C LEU A 22 7.65 -43.73 47.48
N SER A 23 8.70 -44.50 47.72
CA SER A 23 9.96 -44.36 46.95
C SER A 23 9.88 -45.07 45.60
N ALA A 24 9.04 -46.10 45.46
CA ALA A 24 8.83 -46.83 44.21
C ALA A 24 8.16 -45.97 43.11
N SER A 25 7.35 -44.97 43.46
CA SER A 25 6.73 -44.05 42.49
C SER A 25 7.69 -43.01 41.90
N ALA A 26 8.88 -42.84 42.49
CA ALA A 26 9.93 -41.96 41.99
C ALA A 26 10.88 -42.66 40.99
N ALA A 27 10.90 -44.00 40.97
CA ALA A 27 11.90 -44.78 40.25
C ALA A 27 11.39 -45.42 38.96
N ALA A 28 10.69 -44.66 38.10
CA ALA A 28 10.46 -45.03 36.68
C ALA A 28 9.87 -43.87 35.86
N HIS A 29 10.53 -42.70 35.83
CA HIS A 29 10.17 -41.64 34.89
C HIS A 29 11.31 -41.48 33.88
N ALA A 30 11.24 -42.21 32.77
CA ALA A 30 12.08 -41.94 31.61
C ALA A 30 11.47 -40.74 30.87
N GLU A 31 11.68 -39.53 31.40
CA GLU A 31 11.23 -38.31 30.74
C GLU A 31 12.12 -38.04 29.52
N VAL A 32 11.58 -38.28 28.32
CA VAL A 32 12.21 -37.87 27.07
C VAL A 32 11.81 -36.42 26.80
N SER A 33 12.67 -35.50 27.24
CA SER A 33 12.56 -34.07 26.94
C SER A 33 13.15 -33.79 25.57
N TRP A 34 12.33 -33.24 24.68
CA TRP A 34 12.79 -32.64 23.44
C TRP A 34 12.11 -31.28 23.26
N SER A 35 12.85 -30.33 22.72
CA SER A 35 12.39 -28.97 22.47
C SER A 35 12.52 -28.63 20.99
N ILE A 36 11.59 -27.80 20.51
CA ILE A 36 11.65 -27.22 19.17
C ILE A 36 12.04 -25.76 19.34
N GLY A 37 13.22 -25.40 18.84
CA GLY A 37 13.58 -24.00 18.64
C GLY A 37 12.90 -23.48 17.39
N ILE A 38 12.19 -22.36 17.51
CA ILE A 38 11.69 -21.62 16.35
C ILE A 38 12.51 -20.33 16.25
N ASP A 39 13.42 -20.29 15.29
CA ASP A 39 14.16 -19.08 14.95
C ASP A 39 13.27 -18.18 14.09
N ALA A 40 13.05 -16.95 14.58
CA ALA A 40 12.36 -15.91 13.82
C ALA A 40 13.37 -15.14 12.97
N PRO A 41 13.03 -14.78 11.72
CA PRO A 41 13.92 -13.98 10.88
C PRO A 41 14.10 -12.59 11.47
N THR A 42 15.33 -12.24 11.79
CA THR A 42 15.72 -10.90 12.22
C THR A 42 15.74 -9.97 11.00
N TYR A 43 14.88 -8.96 11.00
CA TYR A 43 14.89 -7.94 9.96
C TYR A 43 16.00 -6.92 10.25
N TYR A 44 16.88 -6.70 9.28
CA TYR A 44 17.89 -5.64 9.32
C TYR A 44 17.47 -4.53 8.36
N GLU A 45 17.48 -3.29 8.85
CA GLU A 45 17.22 -2.12 8.01
C GLU A 45 18.44 -1.86 7.10
N PRO A 46 18.25 -1.80 5.78
CA PRO A 46 19.34 -1.47 4.87
C PRO A 46 19.80 -0.03 5.09
N GLU A 47 21.12 0.17 5.04
CA GLU A 47 21.72 1.49 5.22
C GLU A 47 21.30 2.45 4.08
N PRO A 48 21.05 3.73 4.40
CA PRO A 48 20.65 4.71 3.41
C PRO A 48 21.79 4.98 2.42
N VAL A 49 21.56 4.65 1.15
CA VAL A 49 22.49 4.96 0.05
C VAL A 49 22.25 6.39 -0.42
N TYR A 50 23.19 7.29 -0.11
CA TYR A 50 23.17 8.65 -0.62
C TYR A 50 23.76 8.70 -2.03
N SER A 51 22.95 9.13 -3.00
CA SER A 51 23.40 9.39 -4.37
C SER A 51 23.64 10.89 -4.56
N SER A 52 24.76 11.24 -5.20
CA SER A 52 25.03 12.63 -5.58
C SER A 52 24.06 13.07 -6.69
N PRO A 53 23.52 14.30 -6.63
CA PRO A 53 22.71 14.82 -7.72
C PRO A 53 23.56 14.97 -9.00
N PRO A 54 22.95 14.77 -10.18
CA PRO A 54 23.64 14.93 -11.45
C PRO A 54 24.04 16.39 -11.68
N PRO A 55 25.14 16.66 -12.39
CA PRO A 55 25.56 18.01 -12.73
C PRO A 55 24.52 18.69 -13.63
N VAL A 56 24.14 19.92 -13.27
CA VAL A 56 23.23 20.75 -14.08
C VAL A 56 24.06 21.57 -15.05
N TYR A 57 23.87 21.35 -16.34
CA TYR A 57 24.47 22.16 -17.39
C TYR A 57 23.52 23.29 -17.78
N TYR A 58 23.98 24.53 -17.65
CA TYR A 58 23.24 25.69 -18.14
C TYR A 58 23.58 25.95 -19.59
N GLN A 59 22.55 26.07 -20.41
CA GLN A 59 22.71 26.57 -21.76
C GLN A 59 22.98 28.09 -21.69
N PRO A 60 23.99 28.60 -22.42
CA PRO A 60 24.18 30.04 -22.54
C PRO A 60 22.94 30.71 -23.09
N ALA A 61 22.61 31.90 -22.58
CA ALA A 61 21.52 32.69 -23.11
C ALA A 61 21.76 32.99 -24.61
N PRO A 62 20.73 32.90 -25.47
CA PRO A 62 20.88 33.19 -26.89
C PRO A 62 21.27 34.67 -27.08
N PRO A 63 22.16 34.98 -28.05
CA PRO A 63 22.56 36.35 -28.31
C PRO A 63 21.36 37.17 -28.83
N THR A 64 21.13 38.33 -28.23
CA THR A 64 20.11 39.27 -28.68
C THR A 64 20.62 40.03 -29.89
N TYR A 65 20.04 39.75 -31.07
CA TYR A 65 20.24 40.58 -32.25
C TYR A 65 19.31 41.79 -32.19
N TYR A 66 19.88 42.98 -32.33
CA TYR A 66 19.11 44.19 -32.56
C TYR A 66 18.72 44.27 -34.03
N GLU A 67 17.42 44.16 -34.28
CA GLU A 67 16.88 44.39 -35.61
C GLU A 67 16.86 45.91 -35.88
N PRO A 68 17.34 46.37 -37.05
CA PRO A 68 17.26 47.77 -37.40
C PRO A 68 15.80 48.24 -37.48
N PRO A 69 15.54 49.52 -37.14
CA PRO A 69 14.19 50.05 -37.15
C PRO A 69 13.55 49.94 -38.55
N PRO A 70 12.27 49.55 -38.63
CA PRO A 70 11.61 49.36 -39.91
C PRO A 70 11.53 50.68 -40.70
N PRO A 71 11.62 50.64 -42.04
CA PRO A 71 11.51 51.82 -42.87
C PRO A 71 10.16 52.52 -42.66
N PRO A 72 10.09 53.86 -42.84
CA PRO A 72 8.87 54.62 -42.63
C PRO A 72 7.77 54.13 -43.57
N ALA A 73 6.66 53.68 -42.98
CA ALA A 73 5.49 53.24 -43.72
C ALA A 73 4.74 54.46 -44.26
N TYR A 74 4.75 54.65 -45.58
CA TYR A 74 3.88 55.61 -46.23
C TYR A 74 2.44 55.08 -46.21
N TYR A 75 1.59 55.69 -45.37
CA TYR A 75 0.20 55.31 -45.26
C TYR A 75 -0.58 55.81 -46.48
N ARG A 76 -0.87 54.90 -47.41
CA ARG A 76 -1.87 55.10 -48.45
C ARG A 76 -3.21 54.57 -47.93
N PRO A 77 -4.26 55.41 -47.80
CA PRO A 77 -5.58 54.93 -47.41
C PRO A 77 -6.06 53.87 -48.41
N ALA A 78 -6.36 52.68 -47.91
CA ALA A 78 -6.98 51.65 -48.72
C ALA A 78 -8.39 52.11 -49.14
N PRO A 79 -8.78 51.96 -50.41
CA PRO A 79 -10.15 52.25 -50.82
C PRO A 79 -11.12 51.33 -50.08
N ARG A 80 -12.08 51.91 -49.35
CA ARG A 80 -13.15 51.14 -48.70
C ARG A 80 -14.21 50.80 -49.72
N TYR A 81 -14.26 49.53 -50.09
CA TYR A 81 -15.43 48.97 -50.76
C TYR A 81 -16.46 48.57 -49.71
N TYR A 82 -17.64 49.18 -49.78
CA TYR A 82 -18.80 48.72 -49.01
C TYR A 82 -19.33 47.46 -49.67
N GLY A 83 -18.96 46.31 -49.10
CA GLY A 83 -19.61 45.04 -49.40
C GLY A 83 -21.01 44.98 -48.78
N PRO A 84 -21.91 44.17 -49.33
CA PRO A 84 -23.20 43.91 -48.72
C PRO A 84 -23.02 43.38 -47.28
N PRO A 85 -23.95 43.68 -46.37
CA PRO A 85 -23.86 43.20 -45.00
C PRO A 85 -23.77 41.66 -44.99
N PRO A 86 -22.92 41.09 -44.13
CA PRO A 86 -22.76 39.65 -44.07
C PRO A 86 -24.11 38.99 -43.71
N PRO A 87 -24.43 37.84 -44.33
CA PRO A 87 -25.61 37.08 -43.94
C PRO A 87 -25.53 36.73 -42.46
N VAL A 88 -26.60 37.04 -41.72
CA VAL A 88 -26.73 36.68 -40.31
C VAL A 88 -27.07 35.20 -40.24
N TYR A 89 -26.07 34.40 -39.88
CA TYR A 89 -26.28 33.00 -39.52
C TYR A 89 -26.70 32.93 -38.06
N TYR A 90 -27.90 32.39 -37.82
CA TYR A 90 -28.33 32.02 -36.47
C TYR A 90 -27.60 30.73 -36.09
N GLU A 91 -26.59 30.86 -35.24
CA GLU A 91 -25.98 29.70 -34.60
C GLU A 91 -26.94 29.17 -33.53
N PRO A 92 -27.25 27.87 -33.52
CA PRO A 92 -28.02 27.28 -32.43
C PRO A 92 -27.31 27.55 -31.10
N ASP A 93 -28.03 28.12 -30.15
CA ASP A 93 -27.54 28.35 -28.79
C ASP A 93 -27.26 26.99 -28.13
N TYR A 94 -26.02 26.50 -28.20
CA TYR A 94 -25.55 25.32 -27.48
C TYR A 94 -25.40 25.60 -25.97
N ARG A 95 -26.31 26.37 -25.38
CA ARG A 95 -26.31 26.68 -23.94
C ARG A 95 -26.60 25.46 -23.07
N TYR A 96 -27.00 24.35 -23.70
CA TYR A 96 -27.01 23.03 -23.10
C TYR A 96 -26.01 22.11 -23.79
N GLY A 97 -24.72 22.44 -23.65
CA GLY A 97 -23.68 21.43 -23.84
C GLY A 97 -23.93 20.25 -22.89
N PRO A 98 -23.55 19.01 -23.25
CA PRO A 98 -23.61 17.89 -22.32
C PRO A 98 -22.86 18.31 -21.06
N ARG A 99 -23.54 18.24 -19.91
CA ARG A 99 -22.93 18.52 -18.61
C ARG A 99 -21.61 17.76 -18.55
N PRO A 100 -20.50 18.39 -18.12
CA PRO A 100 -19.29 17.64 -17.83
C PRO A 100 -19.72 16.48 -16.94
N VAL A 101 -19.55 15.25 -17.43
CA VAL A 101 -19.74 14.09 -16.57
C VAL A 101 -18.65 14.23 -15.53
N GLU A 102 -19.01 14.74 -14.36
CA GLU A 102 -18.12 14.86 -13.22
C GLU A 102 -17.57 13.46 -13.00
N ARG A 103 -16.30 13.25 -13.39
CA ARG A 103 -15.69 11.94 -13.24
C ARG A 103 -15.65 11.69 -11.73
N PRO A 104 -16.16 10.55 -11.24
CA PRO A 104 -16.09 10.23 -9.83
C PRO A 104 -14.65 10.41 -9.36
N ARG A 105 -14.41 11.13 -8.27
CA ARG A 105 -13.04 11.36 -7.77
C ARG A 105 -12.57 10.11 -7.04
N LEU A 106 -12.08 9.13 -7.81
CA LEU A 106 -11.42 7.96 -7.25
C LEU A 106 -10.12 8.37 -6.57
N SER A 107 -9.92 7.93 -5.33
CA SER A 107 -8.60 7.88 -4.70
C SER A 107 -7.65 6.96 -5.48
N ASP A 108 -6.34 7.15 -5.31
CA ASP A 108 -5.33 6.34 -5.99
C ASP A 108 -5.49 4.84 -5.72
N MET A 109 -5.88 4.46 -4.50
CA MET A 109 -6.17 3.06 -4.16
C MET A 109 -7.39 2.52 -4.91
N GLN A 110 -8.47 3.30 -5.01
CA GLN A 110 -9.67 2.88 -5.74
C GLN A 110 -9.39 2.76 -7.25
N ARG A 111 -8.54 3.64 -7.80
CA ARG A 111 -8.13 3.58 -9.21
C ARG A 111 -7.34 2.30 -9.49
N ARG A 112 -6.33 2.02 -8.65
CA ARG A 112 -5.53 0.78 -8.76
C ARG A 112 -6.36 -0.48 -8.54
N ALA A 113 -7.34 -0.45 -7.64
CA ALA A 113 -8.28 -1.56 -7.44
C ALA A 113 -9.17 -1.79 -8.69
N LEU A 114 -9.63 -0.71 -9.34
CA LEU A 114 -10.41 -0.81 -10.56
C LEU A 114 -9.61 -1.42 -11.71
N ASP A 115 -8.33 -1.04 -11.83
CA ASP A 115 -7.42 -1.55 -12.85
C ASP A 115 -7.13 -3.04 -12.62
N ASN A 116 -6.95 -3.45 -11.36
CA ASN A 116 -6.72 -4.85 -10.98
C ASN A 116 -7.94 -5.76 -11.23
N CYS A 117 -9.15 -5.21 -11.41
CA CYS A 117 -10.32 -6.03 -11.74
C CYS A 117 -10.14 -6.83 -13.05
N VAL A 118 -9.24 -6.41 -13.95
CA VAL A 118 -8.94 -7.14 -15.20
C VAL A 118 -8.27 -8.50 -14.95
N LEU A 119 -7.63 -8.68 -13.78
CA LEU A 119 -6.93 -9.92 -13.41
C LEU A 119 -7.89 -11.03 -12.99
N LEU A 120 -9.15 -10.70 -12.70
CA LEU A 120 -10.20 -11.66 -12.34
C LEU A 120 -10.81 -12.29 -13.60
N ALA A 121 -11.47 -13.44 -13.41
CA ALA A 121 -12.20 -14.10 -14.48
C ALA A 121 -13.22 -13.13 -15.13
N PRO A 122 -13.46 -13.16 -16.46
CA PRO A 122 -14.33 -12.21 -17.15
C PRO A 122 -15.74 -12.07 -16.56
N ARG A 123 -16.26 -13.14 -15.94
CA ARG A 123 -17.57 -13.17 -15.27
C ARG A 123 -17.60 -12.38 -13.95
N GLU A 124 -16.45 -12.14 -13.33
CA GLU A 124 -16.32 -11.48 -12.02
C GLU A 124 -15.90 -10.01 -12.12
N GLN A 125 -15.31 -9.61 -13.24
CA GLN A 125 -14.94 -8.22 -13.53
C GLN A 125 -16.07 -7.20 -13.32
N PRO A 126 -17.33 -7.43 -13.76
CA PRO A 126 -18.41 -6.46 -13.52
C PRO A 126 -18.75 -6.33 -12.03
N ARG A 127 -18.68 -7.42 -11.26
CA ARG A 127 -18.90 -7.38 -9.80
C ARG A 127 -17.78 -6.60 -9.11
N CYS A 128 -16.53 -6.86 -9.46
CA CYS A 128 -15.38 -6.12 -8.93
C CYS A 128 -15.49 -4.61 -9.18
N ARG A 129 -15.78 -4.21 -10.44
CA ARG A 129 -15.95 -2.80 -10.80
C ARG A 129 -17.10 -2.14 -10.04
N ALA A 130 -18.23 -2.83 -9.87
CA ALA A 130 -19.36 -2.33 -9.11
C ALA A 130 -19.02 -2.13 -7.63
N THR A 131 -18.30 -3.07 -7.01
CA THR A 131 -17.86 -2.95 -5.61
C THR A 131 -16.92 -1.75 -5.43
N VAL A 132 -15.92 -1.58 -6.30
CA VAL A 132 -15.01 -0.43 -6.22
C VAL A 132 -15.77 0.89 -6.41
N MET A 133 -16.67 0.96 -7.38
CA MET A 133 -17.47 2.16 -7.63
C MET A 133 -18.44 2.48 -6.50
N SER A 134 -18.93 1.48 -5.76
CA SER A 134 -19.80 1.71 -4.59
C SER A 134 -19.10 2.43 -3.43
N THR A 135 -17.76 2.43 -3.42
CA THR A 135 -16.95 3.12 -2.41
C THR A 135 -16.62 4.57 -2.79
N VAL A 136 -16.95 5.00 -4.00
CA VAL A 136 -16.67 6.37 -4.46
C VAL A 136 -17.73 7.30 -3.86
N ARG A 137 -17.29 8.31 -3.11
CA ARG A 137 -18.16 9.33 -2.49
C ARG A 137 -18.30 10.56 -3.37
#